data_AF-A0A1V1NQL5-F1
#
_entry.id   AF-A0A1V1NQL5-F1
#
_cell.length_a   1.000
_cell.length_b   1.000
_cell.length_c   1.000
_cell.angle_alpha   90.00
_cell.angle_beta   90.00
_cell.angle_gamma   90.00
#
_symmetry.space_group_name_H-M   'P 1'
#
loop_
_entity.id
_entity.type
_entity.pdbx_description
1 polymer ?
#
loop_
_entity_poly.entity_id
_entity_poly.type
_entity_poly.pdbx_seq_one_letter_code
_entity_poly.pdbx_strand_id
1 'polypeptide(L)'
;MNFGSGDSSSTQSFSDFFSKRRIAPLFADLNPQGTGISWKQLDDRVVVTFENVPDGSSSGANSFQVEMFFDGTIRITYLNVDITNCICGFSKGQGVASGFYETDFSEASVMTSAPVLTGVSDITMDEDTVSNTLSFTVTDNDSQSLTITYISSNQSLISNTGISFSGDQVSTVGNTYTVT
;
A
#
# COMPACT_ATOMS: atom_id res chain seq x y z
N MET A 1 -0.63 7.66 -19.74
CA MET A 1 -1.65 8.46 -20.47
C MET A 1 -1.53 9.91 -20.04
N ASN A 2 -1.39 10.82 -21.00
CA ASN A 2 -1.26 12.27 -20.74
C ASN A 2 -2.58 12.98 -21.05
N PHE A 3 -2.89 14.02 -20.28
CA PHE A 3 -4.06 14.86 -20.54
C PHE A 3 -3.63 16.23 -21.09
N GLY A 4 -4.30 16.68 -22.14
CA GLY A 4 -4.11 18.01 -22.75
C GLY A 4 -2.97 18.10 -23.79
N SER A 5 -1.80 17.52 -23.52
CA SER A 5 -0.68 17.48 -24.47
C SER A 5 0.07 16.15 -24.44
N GLY A 6 0.62 15.74 -25.59
CA GLY A 6 1.52 14.60 -25.69
C GLY A 6 2.80 14.80 -24.89
N ASP A 7 3.51 13.71 -24.64
CA ASP A 7 4.84 13.70 -24.04
C ASP A 7 5.77 12.90 -24.97
N SER A 8 6.95 13.46 -25.23
CA SER A 8 7.98 12.86 -26.06
C SER A 8 9.26 12.58 -25.28
N SER A 9 9.26 12.75 -23.95
CA SER A 9 10.38 12.35 -23.11
C SER A 9 10.52 10.83 -23.12
N SER A 10 11.73 10.36 -23.41
CA SER A 10 12.13 8.96 -23.27
C SER A 10 12.77 8.65 -21.92
N THR A 11 12.88 9.66 -21.03
CA THR A 11 13.55 9.52 -19.73
C THR A 11 12.53 9.33 -18.61
N GLN A 12 12.72 8.29 -17.80
CA GLN A 12 11.91 8.01 -16.62
C GLN A 12 12.49 8.80 -15.42
N SER A 13 12.13 10.08 -15.32
CA SER A 13 12.50 10.92 -14.16
C SER A 13 11.25 11.44 -13.44
N PHE A 14 11.34 11.67 -12.13
CA PHE A 14 10.24 12.31 -11.38
C PHE A 14 9.93 13.71 -11.89
N SER A 15 10.96 14.47 -12.31
CA SER A 15 10.73 15.81 -12.87
C SER A 15 9.87 15.75 -14.12
N ASP A 16 10.14 14.78 -15.00
CA ASP A 16 9.36 14.57 -16.22
C ASP A 16 7.98 14.05 -15.88
N PHE A 17 7.89 13.04 -15.01
CA PHE A 17 6.64 12.45 -14.54
C PHE A 17 5.66 13.51 -14.02
N PHE A 18 6.14 14.38 -13.13
CA PHE A 18 5.33 15.39 -12.47
C PHE A 18 5.13 16.68 -13.28
N SER A 19 5.75 16.82 -14.45
CA SER A 19 5.62 18.01 -15.32
C SER A 19 4.28 18.10 -16.06
N LYS A 20 3.54 16.99 -16.22
CA LYS A 20 2.21 16.98 -16.86
C LYS A 20 1.18 16.25 -16.03
N ARG A 21 -0.10 16.52 -16.30
CA ARG A 21 -1.21 15.78 -15.70
C ARG A 21 -1.29 14.39 -16.32
N ARG A 22 -1.19 13.34 -15.50
CA ARG A 22 -1.03 11.95 -15.98
C ARG A 22 -1.71 10.93 -15.09
N ILE A 23 -2.22 9.89 -15.74
CA ILE A 23 -2.42 8.56 -15.17
C ILE A 23 -1.39 7.66 -15.85
N ALA A 24 -0.44 7.14 -15.08
CA ALA A 24 0.68 6.38 -15.60
C ALA A 24 0.79 5.05 -14.85
N PRO A 25 0.19 3.98 -15.37
CA PRO A 25 0.39 2.63 -14.83
C PRO A 25 1.84 2.19 -14.96
N LEU A 26 2.47 2.59 -16.07
CA LEU A 26 3.85 2.30 -16.37
C LEU A 26 4.39 3.48 -17.18
N PHE A 27 5.08 4.41 -16.52
CA PHE A 27 5.79 5.50 -17.18
C PHE A 27 7.16 4.97 -17.60
N ALA A 28 7.22 4.52 -18.84
CA ALA A 28 8.39 3.96 -19.48
C ALA A 28 8.29 4.07 -21.00
N ASP A 29 9.40 3.82 -21.70
CA ASP A 29 9.45 3.80 -23.16
C ASP A 29 8.97 2.45 -23.72
N LEU A 30 7.66 2.24 -23.63
CA LEU A 30 6.99 1.07 -24.20
C LEU A 30 6.88 1.19 -25.72
N ASN A 31 7.22 0.11 -26.40
CA ASN A 31 7.20 0.02 -27.85
C ASN A 31 6.20 -1.07 -28.29
N PRO A 32 4.92 -0.73 -28.51
CA PRO A 32 3.90 -1.71 -28.89
C PRO A 32 4.10 -2.35 -30.27
N GLN A 33 5.05 -1.90 -31.10
CA GLN A 33 5.26 -2.44 -32.46
C GLN A 33 3.97 -2.53 -33.30
N GLY A 34 2.99 -1.65 -33.03
CA GLY A 34 1.68 -1.62 -33.68
C GLY A 34 0.63 -2.61 -33.15
N THR A 35 0.89 -3.36 -32.07
CA THR A 35 -0.05 -4.32 -31.45
C THR A 35 -0.02 -4.25 -29.91
N GLY A 36 -0.84 -5.04 -29.24
CA GLY A 36 -0.81 -5.21 -27.78
C GLY A 36 -1.49 -4.09 -26.98
N ILE A 37 -1.95 -3.01 -27.60
CA ILE A 37 -2.74 -1.97 -26.92
C ILE A 37 -4.15 -1.96 -27.49
N SER A 38 -5.14 -2.07 -26.61
CA SER A 38 -6.56 -1.98 -26.96
C SER A 38 -7.32 -1.13 -25.93
N TRP A 39 -8.49 -0.62 -26.32
CA TRP A 39 -9.35 0.12 -25.40
C TRP A 39 -10.83 -0.16 -25.68
N LYS A 40 -11.65 0.01 -24.65
CA LYS A 40 -13.11 -0.08 -24.75
C LYS A 40 -13.77 0.86 -23.75
N GLN A 41 -14.77 1.60 -24.21
CA GLN A 41 -15.69 2.31 -23.32
C GLN A 41 -16.89 1.42 -22.98
N LEU A 42 -17.25 1.40 -21.71
CA LEU A 42 -18.45 0.80 -21.14
C LEU A 42 -19.39 1.90 -20.65
N ASP A 43 -20.53 1.52 -20.11
CA ASP A 43 -21.52 2.44 -19.53
C ASP A 43 -21.02 3.13 -18.26
N ASP A 44 -20.08 2.51 -17.53
CA ASP A 44 -19.55 3.00 -16.26
C ASP A 44 -18.06 3.42 -16.29
N ARG A 45 -17.29 3.05 -17.33
CA ARG A 45 -15.83 3.23 -17.36
C ARG A 45 -15.23 3.24 -18.75
N VAL A 46 -13.98 3.70 -18.85
CA VAL A 46 -13.09 3.45 -20.00
C VAL A 46 -11.98 2.48 -19.56
N VAL A 47 -11.77 1.42 -20.32
CA VAL A 47 -10.73 0.41 -20.09
C VAL A 47 -9.66 0.54 -21.18
N VAL A 48 -8.39 0.55 -20.77
CA VAL A 48 -7.23 0.46 -21.67
C VAL A 48 -6.40 -0.73 -21.24
N THR A 49 -6.14 -1.65 -22.16
CA THR A 49 -5.41 -2.89 -21.92
C THR A 49 -4.12 -2.88 -22.72
N PHE A 50 -3.02 -3.16 -22.03
CA PHE A 50 -1.69 -3.40 -22.57
C PHE A 50 -1.42 -4.89 -22.37
N GLU A 51 -1.16 -5.60 -23.45
CA GLU A 51 -1.01 -7.06 -23.51
C GLU A 51 0.30 -7.35 -24.25
N ASN A 52 1.29 -7.86 -23.51
CA ASN A 52 2.62 -8.21 -24.02
C ASN A 52 3.31 -7.06 -24.78
N VAL A 53 3.19 -5.84 -24.26
CA VAL A 53 3.80 -4.65 -24.87
C VAL A 53 5.27 -4.58 -24.45
N PRO A 54 6.23 -4.68 -25.38
CA PRO A 54 7.63 -4.67 -25.01
C PRO A 54 8.16 -3.27 -24.74
N ASP A 55 9.35 -3.20 -24.16
CA ASP A 55 10.15 -1.98 -24.16
C ASP A 55 10.97 -1.85 -25.45
N GLY A 56 11.54 -0.66 -25.69
CA GLY A 56 12.40 -0.41 -26.83
C GLY A 56 13.64 -1.32 -26.95
N SER A 57 14.00 -2.07 -25.90
CA SER A 57 15.15 -2.99 -25.84
C SER A 57 14.83 -4.46 -26.19
N SER A 58 13.58 -4.77 -26.56
CA SER A 58 13.18 -5.95 -27.35
C SER A 58 13.24 -7.35 -26.70
N SER A 59 12.95 -7.50 -25.41
CA SER A 59 12.63 -8.84 -24.87
C SER A 59 11.66 -8.92 -23.70
N GLY A 60 11.46 -7.86 -22.93
CA GLY A 60 10.48 -7.87 -21.84
C GLY A 60 9.05 -7.67 -22.35
N ALA A 61 8.07 -8.37 -21.81
CA ALA A 61 6.65 -8.22 -22.07
C ALA A 61 5.96 -7.53 -20.89
N ASN A 62 5.23 -6.45 -21.14
CA ASN A 62 4.49 -5.72 -20.11
C ASN A 62 2.98 -5.82 -20.38
N SER A 63 2.27 -6.44 -19.45
CA SER A 63 0.84 -6.70 -19.47
C SER A 63 0.17 -6.08 -18.25
N PHE A 64 -0.65 -5.06 -18.48
CA PHE A 64 -1.38 -4.33 -17.45
C PHE A 64 -2.65 -3.70 -18.03
N GLN A 65 -3.62 -3.42 -17.16
CA GLN A 65 -4.90 -2.83 -17.53
C GLN A 65 -5.21 -1.62 -16.65
N VAL A 66 -5.83 -0.61 -17.25
CA VAL A 66 -6.33 0.59 -16.57
C VAL A 66 -7.82 0.70 -16.77
N GLU A 67 -8.57 0.81 -15.69
CA GLU A 67 -10.00 1.09 -15.69
C GLU A 67 -10.21 2.47 -15.07
N MET A 68 -10.79 3.39 -15.83
CA MET A 68 -11.14 4.74 -15.40
C MET A 68 -12.66 4.84 -15.32
N PHE A 69 -13.21 4.71 -14.12
CA PHE A 69 -14.65 4.77 -13.86
C PHE A 69 -15.16 6.21 -13.87
N PHE A 70 -16.42 6.42 -14.28
CA PHE A 70 -17.04 7.74 -14.33
C PHE A 70 -17.38 8.32 -12.96
N ASP A 71 -17.34 7.51 -11.90
CA ASP A 71 -17.43 7.95 -10.51
C ASP A 71 -16.11 8.56 -9.96
N GLY A 72 -15.04 8.55 -10.77
CA GLY A 72 -13.72 9.04 -10.40
C GLY A 72 -12.77 7.97 -9.86
N THR A 73 -13.23 6.73 -9.68
CA THR A 73 -12.38 5.61 -9.29
C THR A 73 -11.44 5.25 -10.45
N ILE A 74 -10.18 4.98 -10.13
CA ILE A 74 -9.20 4.45 -11.08
C ILE A 74 -8.69 3.13 -10.53
N ARG A 75 -8.78 2.07 -11.33
CA ARG A 75 -8.19 0.77 -11.02
C ARG A 75 -7.08 0.46 -12.00
N ILE A 76 -5.95 0.00 -11.49
CA ILE A 76 -4.83 -0.48 -12.28
C ILE A 76 -4.58 -1.93 -11.87
N THR A 77 -4.52 -2.81 -12.86
CA THR A 77 -4.23 -4.23 -12.66
C THR A 77 -2.95 -4.57 -13.40
N TYR A 78 -1.96 -5.10 -12.69
CA TYR A 78 -0.71 -5.59 -13.27
C TYR A 78 -0.77 -7.12 -13.37
N LEU A 79 -0.29 -7.67 -14.49
CA LEU A 79 -0.13 -9.11 -14.66
C LEU A 79 1.37 -9.47 -14.74
N ASN A 80 1.98 -9.26 -15.90
CA ASN A 80 3.43 -9.44 -16.10
C ASN A 80 4.04 -8.07 -16.36
N VAL A 81 5.13 -7.72 -15.67
CA VAL A 81 5.84 -6.46 -15.88
C VAL A 81 7.33 -6.77 -15.86
N ASP A 82 7.92 -6.90 -17.05
CA ASP A 82 9.34 -7.24 -17.19
C ASP A 82 10.25 -6.01 -17.09
N ILE A 83 9.71 -4.80 -17.29
CA ILE A 83 10.50 -3.57 -17.17
C ILE A 83 10.88 -3.32 -15.70
N THR A 84 12.16 -3.06 -15.47
CA THR A 84 12.71 -2.83 -14.12
C THR A 84 12.90 -1.36 -13.79
N ASN A 85 12.96 -0.48 -14.80
CA ASN A 85 13.05 0.96 -14.61
C ASN A 85 11.78 1.64 -15.12
N CYS A 86 10.84 1.86 -14.21
CA CYS A 86 9.58 2.52 -14.51
C CYS A 86 9.07 3.32 -13.31
N ILE A 87 8.15 4.25 -13.57
CA ILE A 87 7.41 4.96 -12.52
C ILE A 87 5.93 4.64 -12.70
N CYS A 88 5.23 4.25 -11.63
CA CYS A 88 3.78 4.12 -11.62
C CYS A 88 3.13 5.20 -10.73
N GLY A 89 1.93 5.64 -11.10
CA GLY A 89 1.11 6.53 -10.27
C GLY A 89 0.40 7.65 -11.01
N PHE A 90 0.18 8.74 -10.30
CA PHE A 90 -0.61 9.90 -10.74
C PHE A 90 0.16 11.20 -10.62
N SER A 91 -0.08 12.11 -11.55
CA SER A 91 0.49 13.46 -11.50
C SER A 91 -0.57 14.52 -11.80
N LYS A 92 -0.50 15.62 -11.05
CA LYS A 92 -1.29 16.84 -11.30
C LYS A 92 -0.64 17.77 -12.34
N GLY A 93 0.60 17.52 -12.73
CA GLY A 93 1.34 18.35 -13.68
C GLY A 93 1.80 19.70 -13.11
N GLN A 94 2.20 19.73 -11.84
CA GLN A 94 2.63 20.96 -11.14
C GLN A 94 4.09 20.86 -10.67
N GLY A 95 4.84 19.90 -11.18
CA GLY A 95 6.19 19.57 -10.71
C GLY A 95 6.19 18.68 -9.47
N VAL A 96 7.40 18.27 -9.07
CA VAL A 96 7.62 17.41 -7.90
C VAL A 96 7.26 18.18 -6.63
N ALA A 97 6.39 17.61 -5.79
CA ALA A 97 6.01 18.24 -4.53
C ALA A 97 7.18 18.23 -3.53
N SER A 98 7.29 19.28 -2.72
CA SER A 98 8.21 19.28 -1.58
C SER A 98 7.82 18.17 -0.60
N GLY A 99 8.76 17.32 -0.23
CA GLY A 99 8.51 16.15 0.63
C GLY A 99 7.91 14.94 -0.10
N PHE A 100 8.02 14.87 -1.43
CA PHE A 100 7.75 13.65 -2.17
C PHE A 100 8.78 12.56 -1.81
N TYR A 101 8.29 11.37 -1.51
CA TYR A 101 9.07 10.15 -1.34
C TYR A 101 8.40 9.07 -2.16
N GLU A 102 9.18 8.33 -2.95
CA GLU A 102 8.68 7.21 -3.74
C GLU A 102 8.39 5.98 -2.88
N THR A 103 7.58 5.07 -3.44
CA THR A 103 7.28 3.77 -2.86
C THR A 103 7.50 2.72 -3.95
N ASP A 104 8.20 1.64 -3.63
CA ASP A 104 8.43 0.54 -4.56
C ASP A 104 7.23 -0.41 -4.55
N PHE A 105 6.55 -0.52 -5.68
CA PHE A 105 5.40 -1.41 -5.86
C PHE A 105 5.79 -2.83 -6.30
N SER A 106 7.05 -3.08 -6.66
CA SER A 106 7.54 -4.42 -7.03
C SER A 106 7.77 -5.30 -5.80
N GLU A 107 8.02 -4.69 -4.65
CA GLU A 107 8.14 -5.36 -3.35
C GLU A 107 6.79 -5.54 -2.64
N ALA A 108 5.72 -4.95 -3.18
CA ALA A 108 4.39 -4.82 -2.55
C ALA A 108 3.55 -6.12 -2.53
N SER A 109 4.20 -7.27 -2.41
CA SER A 109 3.55 -8.51 -1.97
C SER A 109 3.06 -8.44 -0.50
N VAL A 110 3.28 -7.31 0.18
CA VAL A 110 2.86 -7.02 1.56
C VAL A 110 2.27 -5.60 1.66
N MET A 111 1.08 -5.36 1.13
CA MET A 111 0.33 -4.16 1.47
C MET A 111 -0.71 -4.51 2.53
N THR A 112 -0.27 -4.36 3.78
CA THR A 112 -1.03 -4.37 5.04
C THR A 112 -1.77 -5.66 5.36
N SER A 113 -1.07 -6.57 6.02
CA SER A 113 -1.70 -7.58 6.86
C SER A 113 -2.26 -6.91 8.12
N ALA A 114 -3.47 -7.30 8.55
CA ALA A 114 -3.92 -6.89 9.88
C ALA A 114 -3.02 -7.55 10.94
N PRO A 115 -2.66 -6.85 12.02
CA PRO A 115 -1.91 -7.45 13.10
C PRO A 115 -2.71 -8.61 13.69
N VAL A 116 -2.03 -9.71 13.98
CA VAL A 116 -2.63 -10.90 14.58
C VAL A 116 -2.28 -10.96 16.06
N LEU A 117 -3.32 -11.10 16.89
CA LEU A 117 -3.19 -11.39 18.31
C LEU A 117 -3.43 -12.89 18.54
N THR A 118 -2.54 -13.57 19.26
CA THR A 118 -2.82 -14.95 19.69
C THR A 118 -3.95 -14.99 20.72
N GLY A 119 -4.69 -16.10 20.73
CA GLY A 119 -5.71 -16.35 21.75
C GLY A 119 -5.15 -16.25 23.16
N VAL A 120 -5.95 -15.66 24.05
CA VAL A 120 -5.65 -15.47 25.46
C VAL A 120 -6.53 -16.43 26.25
N SER A 121 -5.94 -17.28 27.07
CA SER A 121 -6.70 -18.24 27.88
C SER A 121 -7.35 -17.58 29.08
N ASP A 122 -8.52 -18.08 29.47
CA ASP A 122 -9.16 -17.69 30.72
C ASP A 122 -8.29 -18.06 31.92
N ILE A 123 -8.30 -17.19 32.92
CA ILE A 123 -7.64 -17.42 34.21
C ILE A 123 -8.67 -17.33 35.32
N THR A 124 -8.50 -18.17 36.33
CA THR A 124 -9.21 -18.07 37.60
C THR A 124 -8.23 -17.62 38.67
N MET A 125 -8.70 -16.79 39.58
CA MET A 125 -7.93 -16.30 40.72
C MET A 125 -8.86 -16.16 41.91
N ASP A 126 -8.30 -16.28 43.10
CA ASP A 126 -9.02 -16.00 44.33
C ASP A 126 -9.33 -14.50 44.43
N GLU A 127 -10.40 -14.17 45.15
CA GLU A 127 -10.69 -12.78 45.50
C GLU A 127 -9.51 -12.16 46.26
N ASP A 128 -9.36 -10.84 46.13
CA ASP A 128 -8.33 -10.06 46.80
C ASP A 128 -6.87 -10.50 46.54
N THR A 129 -6.65 -11.26 45.46
CA THR A 129 -5.32 -11.69 45.04
C THR A 129 -4.89 -10.93 43.79
N VAL A 130 -3.59 -10.89 43.48
CA VAL A 130 -3.09 -10.34 42.21
C VAL A 130 -3.11 -11.43 41.16
N SER A 131 -3.56 -11.09 39.96
CA SER A 131 -3.57 -12.00 38.82
C SER A 131 -2.16 -12.43 38.40
N ASN A 132 -2.01 -13.66 37.91
CA ASN A 132 -0.77 -14.09 37.25
C ASN A 132 -0.58 -13.38 35.91
N THR A 133 0.67 -13.27 35.45
CA THR A 133 0.97 -12.69 34.14
C THR A 133 0.29 -13.49 33.01
N LEU A 134 -0.48 -12.78 32.19
CA LEU A 134 -1.14 -13.33 31.01
C LEU A 134 -0.28 -13.05 29.77
N SER A 135 0.16 -14.11 29.09
CA SER A 135 1.05 -13.98 27.94
C SER A 135 0.28 -14.10 26.63
N PHE A 136 0.59 -13.24 25.67
CA PHE A 136 0.13 -13.31 24.30
C PHE A 136 1.23 -12.77 23.37
N THR A 137 1.09 -13.05 22.07
CA THR A 137 1.96 -12.49 21.04
C THR A 137 1.13 -11.65 20.08
N VAL A 138 1.71 -10.52 19.66
CA VAL A 138 1.22 -9.70 18.55
C VAL A 138 2.23 -9.87 17.44
N THR A 139 1.76 -10.24 16.25
CA THR A 139 2.61 -10.34 15.06
C THR A 139 2.00 -9.52 13.96
N ASP A 140 2.82 -8.72 13.29
CA ASP A 140 2.49 -8.01 12.08
C ASP A 140 3.66 -8.20 11.12
N ASN A 141 3.38 -8.52 9.86
CA ASN A 141 4.41 -8.71 8.84
C ASN A 141 4.81 -7.38 8.18
N ASP A 142 4.09 -6.30 8.49
CA ASP A 142 4.37 -4.96 8.01
C ASP A 142 5.39 -4.27 8.94
N SER A 143 6.32 -3.49 8.39
CA SER A 143 7.38 -2.80 9.15
C SER A 143 6.90 -1.54 9.88
N GLN A 144 5.67 -1.55 10.39
CA GLN A 144 5.03 -0.43 11.08
C GLN A 144 4.93 -0.68 12.60
N SER A 145 4.93 0.40 13.39
CA SER A 145 4.69 0.29 14.82
C SER A 145 3.24 -0.07 15.11
N LEU A 146 3.01 -0.94 16.09
CA LEU A 146 1.67 -1.36 16.51
C LEU A 146 1.25 -0.66 17.79
N THR A 147 -0.04 -0.38 17.94
CA THR A 147 -0.60 0.20 19.17
C THR A 147 -1.52 -0.80 19.86
N ILE A 148 -1.33 -1.01 21.16
CA ILE A 148 -2.24 -1.84 21.98
C ILE A 148 -3.25 -0.93 22.69
N THR A 149 -4.53 -1.21 22.50
CA THR A 149 -5.65 -0.60 23.21
C THR A 149 -6.41 -1.65 24.01
N TYR A 150 -6.87 -1.30 25.21
CA TYR A 150 -7.50 -2.25 26.11
C TYR A 150 -8.60 -1.57 26.95
N ILE A 151 -9.59 -2.36 27.37
CA ILE A 151 -10.67 -1.92 28.24
C ILE A 151 -11.19 -3.10 29.05
N SER A 152 -11.41 -2.88 30.35
CA SER A 152 -12.20 -3.79 31.18
C SER A 152 -13.69 -3.51 30.99
N SER A 153 -14.47 -4.56 30.76
CA SER A 153 -15.94 -4.47 30.69
C SER A 153 -16.57 -4.13 32.05
N ASN A 154 -15.84 -4.38 33.15
CA ASN A 154 -16.27 -4.04 34.50
C ASN A 154 -15.12 -3.37 35.28
N GLN A 155 -15.04 -2.05 35.18
CA GLN A 155 -13.98 -1.25 35.81
C GLN A 155 -14.10 -1.14 37.34
N SER A 156 -15.22 -1.57 37.96
CA SER A 156 -15.30 -1.67 39.43
C SER A 156 -14.58 -2.91 39.96
N LEU A 157 -14.35 -3.92 39.11
CA LEU A 157 -13.55 -5.10 39.45
C LEU A 157 -12.11 -4.95 38.99
N ILE A 158 -11.90 -4.55 37.73
CA ILE A 158 -10.57 -4.36 37.15
C ILE A 158 -10.51 -2.97 36.54
N SER A 159 -9.87 -2.03 37.25
CA SER A 159 -9.61 -0.70 36.70
C SER A 159 -8.68 -0.80 35.50
N ASN A 160 -8.93 0.00 34.45
CA ASN A 160 -8.00 0.11 33.32
C ASN A 160 -6.60 0.59 33.77
N THR A 161 -6.49 1.35 34.85
CA THR A 161 -5.18 1.78 35.39
C THR A 161 -4.42 0.64 36.07
N GLY A 162 -5.08 -0.48 36.37
CA GLY A 162 -4.48 -1.68 36.93
C GLY A 162 -4.00 -2.70 35.87
N ILE A 163 -4.21 -2.41 34.59
CA ILE A 163 -3.77 -3.27 33.48
C ILE A 163 -2.47 -2.67 32.91
N SER A 164 -1.42 -3.47 32.89
CA SER A 164 -0.12 -3.09 32.35
C SER A 164 0.41 -4.14 31.38
N PHE A 165 0.98 -3.70 30.25
CA PHE A 165 1.67 -4.57 29.30
C PHE A 165 3.18 -4.39 29.40
N SER A 166 3.92 -5.49 29.21
CA SER A 166 5.38 -5.49 29.18
C SER A 166 5.88 -6.56 28.20
N GLY A 167 7.07 -6.38 27.65
CA GLY A 167 7.69 -7.29 26.70
C GLY A 167 8.90 -6.64 26.01
N ASP A 168 9.70 -7.43 25.32
CA ASP A 168 10.99 -6.99 24.74
C ASP A 168 10.87 -5.84 23.74
N GLN A 169 9.73 -5.77 23.05
CA GLN A 169 9.43 -4.76 22.02
C GLN A 169 8.35 -3.75 22.45
N VAL A 170 7.89 -3.81 23.70
CA VAL A 170 6.79 -2.95 24.19
C VAL A 170 7.37 -1.70 24.85
N SER A 171 6.98 -0.53 24.35
CA SER A 171 7.28 0.77 24.95
C SER A 171 6.00 1.49 25.37
N THR A 172 6.09 2.35 26.40
CA THR A 172 4.95 3.08 26.96
C THR A 172 5.17 4.57 26.98
N VAL A 173 4.17 5.32 26.50
CA VAL A 173 4.11 6.78 26.63
C VAL A 173 2.72 7.15 27.15
N GLY A 174 2.65 7.53 28.43
CA GLY A 174 1.36 7.72 29.10
C GLY A 174 0.56 6.43 29.15
N ASN A 175 -0.67 6.44 28.60
CA ASN A 175 -1.56 5.28 28.55
C ASN A 175 -1.52 4.54 27.20
N THR A 176 -0.55 4.86 26.34
CA THR A 176 -0.39 4.24 25.01
C THR A 176 0.80 3.28 25.02
N TYR A 177 0.53 2.04 24.60
CA TYR A 177 1.53 0.99 24.45
C TYR A 177 1.86 0.82 22.97
N THR A 178 3.13 0.95 22.61
CA THR A 178 3.62 0.80 21.24
C THR A 178 4.53 -0.42 21.14
N VAL A 179 4.36 -1.23 20.11
CA VAL A 179 5.24 -2.36 19.78
C VAL A 179 6.07 -1.98 18.55
N THR A 180 7.39 -2.10 18.65
CA THR A 180 8.37 -1.72 17.62
C THR A 180 9.45 -2.77 17.43
#